data_AF-A0AA35N4N3-F1
#
_entry.id   AF-A0AA35N4N3-F1
#
_cell.length_a   1.000
_cell.length_b   1.000
_cell.length_c   1.000
_cell.angle_alpha   90.00
_cell.angle_beta   90.00
_cell.angle_gamma   90.00
#
_symmetry.space_group_name_H-M   'P 1'
#
loop_
_entity.id
_entity.type
_entity.pdbx_description
1 polymer ?
#
loop_
_entity_poly.entity_id
_entity_poly.type
_entity_poly.pdbx_seq_one_letter_code
_entity_poly.pdbx_strand_id
1 'polypeptide(L)'
;MTLTKPNQELRRDLQGLASDLKWSAVELKRIAERISLSGNDPDAQAVLRMCRSFQDAEERLAGYAEETHLGLIVRVKTPCEVPE
;
A
#
# COMPACT_ATOMS: atom_id res chain seq x y z
N MET A 1 -6.38 -21.17 12.89
CA MET A 1 -7.84 -20.95 12.69
C MET A 1 -8.05 -20.52 11.24
N THR A 2 -9.10 -20.98 10.58
CA THR A 2 -9.41 -20.57 9.20
C THR A 2 -10.05 -19.18 9.20
N LEU A 3 -9.50 -18.24 8.43
CA LEU A 3 -10.08 -16.91 8.26
C LEU A 3 -11.44 -16.99 7.56
N THR A 4 -12.37 -16.11 7.92
CA THR A 4 -13.62 -15.92 7.16
C THR A 4 -13.30 -15.44 5.74
N LYS A 5 -14.15 -15.73 4.77
CA LYS A 5 -13.95 -15.29 3.38
C LYS A 5 -13.75 -13.76 3.27
N PRO A 6 -14.53 -12.90 3.95
CA PRO A 6 -14.28 -11.45 3.95
C PRO A 6 -12.90 -11.06 4.51
N ASN A 7 -12.39 -11.76 5.53
CA ASN A 7 -11.05 -11.50 6.08
C ASN A 7 -9.94 -11.98 5.14
N GLN A 8 -10.15 -13.08 4.42
CA GLN A 8 -9.21 -13.52 3.37
C GLN A 8 -9.14 -12.50 2.22
N GLU A 9 -10.30 -11.99 1.78
CA GLU A 9 -10.39 -10.91 0.79
C GLU A 9 -9.67 -9.66 1.30
N LEU A 10 -9.97 -9.20 2.53
CA LEU A 10 -9.29 -8.05 3.14
C LEU A 10 -7.77 -8.21 3.17
N ARG A 11 -7.28 -9.34 3.69
CA ARG A 11 -5.83 -9.61 3.77
C ARG A 11 -5.19 -9.50 2.39
N ARG A 12 -5.79 -10.13 1.38
CA ARG A 12 -5.28 -10.11 0.00
C ARG A 12 -5.27 -8.69 -0.56
N ASP A 13 -6.34 -7.93 -0.35
CA ASP A 13 -6.45 -6.55 -0.83
C ASP A 13 -5.37 -5.66 -0.19
N LEU A 14 -5.14 -5.79 1.13
CA LEU A 14 -4.10 -5.06 1.86
C LEU A 14 -2.69 -5.42 1.37
N GLN A 15 -2.41 -6.71 1.15
CA GLN A 15 -1.12 -7.16 0.58
C GLN A 15 -0.91 -6.70 -0.86
N GLY A 16 -1.97 -6.67 -1.66
CA GLY A 16 -1.95 -6.14 -3.02
C GLY A 16 -1.57 -4.66 -3.02
N LEU A 17 -2.27 -3.84 -2.24
CA LEU A 17 -1.99 -2.41 -2.12
C LEU A 17 -0.59 -2.13 -1.58
N ALA A 18 -0.12 -2.90 -0.58
CA ALA A 18 1.26 -2.81 -0.11
C ALA A 18 2.26 -3.06 -1.26
N SER A 19 2.04 -4.11 -2.06
CA SER A 19 2.88 -4.44 -3.22
C SER A 19 2.87 -3.33 -4.28
N ASP A 20 1.71 -2.74 -4.55
CA ASP A 20 1.57 -1.63 -5.50
C ASP A 20 2.32 -0.37 -5.03
N LEU A 21 2.24 -0.04 -3.73
CA LEU A 21 3.00 1.08 -3.14
C LEU A 21 4.51 0.82 -3.21
N LYS A 22 4.94 -0.42 -2.95
CA LYS A 22 6.35 -0.81 -3.07
C LYS A 22 6.88 -0.61 -4.49
N TRP A 23 6.15 -1.09 -5.49
CA TRP A 23 6.52 -0.92 -6.89
C TRP A 23 6.49 0.55 -7.33
N SER A 24 5.48 1.30 -6.88
CA SER A 24 5.38 2.73 -7.15
C SER A 24 6.59 3.49 -6.58
N ALA A 25 7.03 3.18 -5.36
CA ALA A 25 8.23 3.78 -4.76
C ALA A 25 9.52 3.43 -5.53
N VAL A 26 9.62 2.22 -6.10
CA VAL A 26 10.76 1.84 -6.95
C VAL A 26 10.80 2.68 -8.23
N GLU A 27 9.65 2.88 -8.88
CA GLU A 27 9.59 3.69 -10.11
C GLU A 27 9.82 5.18 -9.83
N LEU A 28 9.25 5.70 -8.75
CA LEU A 28 9.47 7.10 -8.32
C LEU A 28 10.95 7.38 -8.00
N LYS A 29 11.71 6.41 -7.47
CA LYS A 29 13.16 6.58 -7.28
C LYS A 29 13.92 6.74 -8.60
N ARG A 30 13.55 5.97 -9.63
CA ARG A 30 14.13 6.12 -10.99
C ARG A 30 13.80 7.48 -11.59
N ILE A 31 12.58 7.97 -11.35
CA ILE A 31 12.18 9.32 -11.77
C ILE A 31 13.00 10.38 -11.04
N ALA A 32 13.14 10.28 -9.71
CA ALA A 32 13.95 11.20 -8.91
C ALA A 32 15.40 11.26 -9.38
N GLU A 33 15.99 10.11 -9.72
CA GLU A 33 17.34 10.03 -10.28
C GLU A 33 17.46 10.81 -11.60
N ARG A 34 16.50 10.63 -12.52
CA ARG A 34 16.47 11.39 -13.78
C ARG A 34 16.33 12.90 -13.57
N ILE A 35 15.54 13.31 -12.57
CA ILE A 35 15.35 14.73 -12.22
C ILE A 35 16.64 15.32 -11.61
N SER A 36 17.37 14.56 -10.79
CA SER A 36 18.66 15.01 -10.26
C SER A 36 19.71 15.11 -11.37
N LEU A 37 19.75 14.16 -12.31
CA LEU A 37 20.64 14.19 -13.48
C LEU A 37 20.38 15.38 -14.41
N SER A 38 19.17 15.96 -14.41
CA SER A 38 18.87 17.20 -15.14
C SER A 38 19.21 18.47 -14.37
N GLY A 39 19.81 18.36 -13.17
CA GLY A 39 20.21 19.47 -12.32
C GLY A 39 19.11 20.03 -11.43
N ASN A 40 17.96 19.35 -11.32
CA ASN A 40 16.83 19.79 -10.49
C ASN A 40 16.77 19.02 -9.17
N ASP A 41 17.78 19.20 -8.33
CA ASP A 41 17.86 18.53 -7.03
C ASP A 41 16.68 18.83 -6.09
N PRO A 42 16.11 20.05 -6.03
CA PRO A 42 14.95 20.32 -5.17
C PRO A 42 13.75 19.42 -5.48
N ASP A 43 13.42 19.23 -6.76
CA ASP A 43 12.32 18.38 -7.18
C ASP A 43 12.64 16.90 -7.01
N ALA A 44 13.89 16.49 -7.27
CA ALA A 44 14.33 15.13 -6.99
C ALA A 44 14.15 14.78 -5.49
N GLN A 45 14.51 15.71 -4.60
CA GLN A 45 14.31 15.55 -3.16
C GLN A 45 12.82 15.51 -2.78
N ALA A 46 11.96 16.27 -3.47
CA ALA A 46 10.51 16.19 -3.26
C ALA A 46 9.95 14.80 -3.61
N VAL A 47 10.38 14.23 -4.75
CA VAL A 47 9.99 12.87 -5.15
C VAL A 47 10.52 11.83 -4.16
N LEU A 48 11.76 11.96 -3.68
CA LEU A 48 12.31 11.06 -2.66
C LEU A 48 11.54 11.11 -1.33
N ARG A 49 11.06 12.29 -0.91
CA ARG A 49 10.16 12.38 0.26
C ARG A 49 8.83 11.67 0.02
N MET A 50 8.29 11.73 -1.20
CA MET A 50 7.09 10.99 -1.57
C MET A 50 7.31 9.47 -1.54
N CYS A 51 8.47 9.00 -2.00
CA CYS A 51 8.87 7.60 -1.87
C CYS A 51 8.87 7.15 -0.40
N ARG A 52 9.32 8.00 0.53
CA ARG A 52 9.29 7.68 1.97
C ARG A 52 7.86 7.49 2.48
N SER A 53 6.94 8.40 2.13
CA SER A 53 5.52 8.24 2.47
C SER A 53 4.91 6.95 1.93
N PHE A 54 5.31 6.52 0.73
CA PHE A 54 4.84 5.26 0.12
C PHE A 54 5.37 4.04 0.87
N GLN A 55 6.65 4.06 1.27
CA GLN A 55 7.25 2.99 2.07
C GLN A 55 6.60 2.90 3.45
N ASP A 56 6.37 4.03 4.12
CA ASP A 56 5.73 4.04 5.45
C ASP A 56 4.25 3.59 5.36
N ALA A 57 3.57 3.86 4.24
CA ALA A 57 2.21 3.36 4.00
C ALA A 57 2.19 1.87 3.64
N GLU A 58 3.15 1.40 2.85
CA GLU A 58 3.34 -0.02 2.52
C GLU A 58 3.55 -0.86 3.78
N GLU A 59 4.45 -0.43 4.67
CA GLU A 59 4.72 -1.10 5.94
C GLU A 59 3.45 -1.21 6.81
N ARG A 60 2.68 -0.13 6.91
CA ARG A 60 1.40 -0.13 7.65
C ARG A 60 0.38 -1.10 7.06
N LEU A 61 0.23 -1.13 5.74
CA LEU A 61 -0.70 -2.05 5.07
C LEU A 61 -0.27 -3.51 5.22
N ALA A 62 1.04 -3.78 5.13
CA ALA A 62 1.58 -5.11 5.41
C ALA A 62 1.32 -5.54 6.86
N GLY A 63 1.47 -4.62 7.82
CA GLY A 63 1.11 -4.85 9.22
C GLY A 63 -0.37 -5.20 9.39
N TYR A 64 -1.28 -4.41 8.82
CA TYR A 64 -2.72 -4.69 8.88
C TYR A 64 -3.11 -6.01 8.22
N ALA A 65 -2.42 -6.41 7.15
CA ALA A 65 -2.63 -7.71 6.53
C ALA A 65 -2.27 -8.86 7.49
N GLU A 66 -1.21 -8.69 8.28
CA GLU A 66 -0.81 -9.66 9.30
C GLU A 66 -1.76 -9.65 10.51
N GLU A 67 -2.18 -8.48 10.98
CA GLU A 67 -3.21 -8.38 12.01
C GLU A 67 -4.54 -9.03 11.57
N THR A 68 -4.90 -8.88 10.28
CA THR A 68 -6.04 -9.60 9.69
C THR A 68 -5.80 -11.11 9.67
N HIS A 69 -4.57 -11.55 9.40
CA HIS A 69 -4.20 -12.96 9.43
C HIS A 69 -4.32 -13.57 10.83
N LEU A 70 -3.92 -12.82 11.85
CA LEU A 70 -4.00 -13.18 13.26
C LEU A 70 -5.42 -13.06 13.83
N GLY A 71 -6.36 -12.48 13.08
CA GLY A 71 -7.74 -12.27 13.49
C GLY A 71 -7.97 -11.06 14.41
N LEU A 72 -6.99 -10.16 14.49
CA LEU A 72 -7.07 -8.91 15.26
C LEU A 72 -7.88 -7.83 14.51
N ILE A 73 -7.85 -7.87 13.17
CA ILE A 73 -8.71 -7.06 12.29
C ILE A 73 -9.75 -7.97 11.63
N VAL A 74 -11.02 -7.54 11.63
CA VAL A 74 -12.13 -8.27 11.02
C VAL A 74 -12.90 -7.37 10.06
N ARG A 75 -13.16 -7.87 8.85
CA ARG A 75 -14.03 -7.24 7.86
C ARG A 75 -15.45 -7.78 7.99
N VAL A 76 -16.38 -6.93 8.38
CA VAL A 76 -17.81 -7.18 8.26
C VAL A 76 -18.26 -6.60 6.93
N LYS A 77 -18.54 -7.46 5.95
CA LYS A 77 -19.04 -7.01 4.64
C LYS A 77 -20.51 -6.65 4.79
N THR A 78 -20.83 -5.36 4.68
CA THR A 78 -22.21 -4.91 4.59
C THR A 78 -22.83 -5.53 3.32
N PRO A 79 -24.03 -6.14 3.38
CA PRO A 79 -24.75 -6.52 2.18
C PRO A 79 -24.88 -5.29 1.28
N CYS A 80 -24.45 -5.39 0.03
CA CYS A 80 -24.76 -4.37 -0.95
C CYS A 80 -26.25 -4.55 -1.27
N GLU A 81 -27.12 -3.80 -0.59
CA GLU A 81 -28.51 -3.68 -1.04
C GLU A 81 -28.46 -2.94 -2.38
N VAL A 82 -28.68 -3.68 -3.47
CA VAL A 82 -28.94 -3.08 -4.77
C VAL A 82 -30.38 -2.58 -4.70
N PRO A 83 -30.65 -1.26 -4.78
CA PRO A 83 -32.02 -0.78 -4.88
C PRO A 83 -32.62 -1.32 -6.20
N GLU A 84 -33.79 -1.95 -6.11
CA GLU A 84 -34.58 -2.38 -7.28
C GLU A 84 -35.03 -1.19 -8.15
#